data_AF-A0A2Z5MXK4-F1
#
_entry.id   AF-A0A2Z5MXK4-F1
#
_cell.length_a   1.000
_cell.length_b   1.000
_cell.length_c   1.000
_cell.angle_alpha   90.00
_cell.angle_beta   90.00
_cell.angle_gamma   90.00
#
_symmetry.space_group_name_H-M   'P 1'
#
loop_
_entity.id
_entity.type
_entity.pdbx_description
1 polymer ?
#
loop_
_entity_poly.entity_id
_entity_poly.type
_entity_poly.pdbx_seq_one_letter_code
_entity_poly.pdbx_strand_id
1 'polypeptide(L)'
;MNEEILINLTPQETRVALVQQGSVQELHVERTLSRGRVGNIYLGKVVRVLPGMQSAFIDIGLERAAFLHVADIWQPRVAGEPQSNTPHQPIEKTVFEGQTLMVQVIKDPIGTKGARLSTQVSIAGRTLVYLPQEPHIGISQKIESEAEREAVRARLTAVIPPDEKGGYIVRTIAEDATSDELAGDVTYLRKTWTTIVAQAQRLPATSLLYQDLDLAQRVLRDFANDDTTRIQVDSRETYQRLFDFASEFTPAVSPKLHHYTGERPLFDLYNIETEIQRALSRRVDLKSGGYLMIDQTEAMTTIDVNTGGYVGARNFDDTIFKTNLEAAHTIARQLRLRNLGGIIIIDFIDMENAEHRDAVLSELKKALSRDRTRVTVNTFSQLGLVEMTRKRTRESLAHVLCEPCPTCQGKGQVKTPRTVCYDILREILRESRQFNPREFRVIGAQQVIDLFLDEESQHLAMLIDFIGKPVSLQVESNLSQEQYDIVLM
;
A
#
# COMPACT_ATOMS: atom_id res chain seq x y z
N MET A 1 -25.96 -5.99 3.79
CA MET A 1 -25.18 -7.25 3.63
C MET A 1 -24.33 -7.41 4.88
N ASN A 2 -24.34 -8.56 5.58
CA ASN A 2 -23.59 -8.68 6.85
C ASN A 2 -22.07 -8.62 6.61
N GLU A 3 -21.46 -7.50 6.99
CA GLU A 3 -20.01 -7.31 7.05
C GLU A 3 -19.53 -7.46 8.50
N GLU A 4 -18.42 -8.15 8.69
CA GLU A 4 -17.73 -8.28 9.98
C GLU A 4 -16.30 -7.75 9.86
N ILE A 5 -15.86 -7.01 10.87
CA ILE A 5 -14.49 -6.50 10.97
C ILE A 5 -13.80 -7.25 12.11
N LEU A 6 -12.65 -7.85 11.82
CA LEU A 6 -11.84 -8.58 12.78
C LEU A 6 -10.56 -7.80 13.03
N ILE A 7 -10.30 -7.41 14.28
CA ILE A 7 -9.11 -6.69 14.71
C ILE A 7 -8.30 -7.64 15.58
N ASN A 8 -7.15 -8.06 15.06
CA ASN A 8 -6.15 -8.84 15.77
C ASN A 8 -4.99 -7.95 16.19
N LEU A 9 -4.68 -7.94 17.48
CA LEU A 9 -3.59 -7.14 18.02
C LEU A 9 -2.52 -8.02 18.65
N THR A 10 -1.27 -7.78 18.24
CA THR A 10 -0.07 -8.26 18.92
C THR A 10 0.81 -7.06 19.29
N PRO A 11 1.77 -7.19 20.23
CA PRO A 11 2.71 -6.11 20.52
C PRO A 11 3.48 -5.60 19.28
N GLN A 12 3.72 -6.49 18.31
CA GLN A 12 4.53 -6.23 17.12
C GLN A 12 3.72 -5.61 15.98
N GLU A 13 2.45 -5.98 15.84
CA GLU A 13 1.60 -5.54 14.74
C GLU A 13 0.10 -5.55 15.06
N THR A 14 -0.62 -4.68 14.38
CA THR A 14 -2.08 -4.66 14.29
C THR A 14 -2.51 -5.19 12.93
N ARG A 15 -3.42 -6.16 12.92
CA ARG A 15 -3.98 -6.73 11.69
C ARG A 15 -5.49 -6.58 11.70
N VAL A 16 -6.04 -6.18 10.56
CA VAL A 16 -7.49 -6.01 10.39
C VAL A 16 -7.95 -6.74 9.15
N ALA A 17 -8.97 -7.60 9.30
CA ALA A 17 -9.62 -8.28 8.20
C ALA A 17 -11.07 -7.81 8.09
N LEU A 18 -11.50 -7.46 6.88
CA LEU A 18 -12.91 -7.20 6.57
C LEU A 18 -13.48 -8.45 5.90
N VAL A 19 -14.45 -9.06 6.55
CA VAL A 19 -15.08 -10.32 6.15
C VAL A 19 -16.51 -10.03 5.70
N GLN A 20 -16.87 -10.55 4.52
CA GLN A 20 -18.22 -10.46 3.99
C GLN A 20 -18.62 -11.84 3.48
N GLN A 21 -19.80 -12.31 3.89
CA GLN A 21 -20.32 -13.64 3.53
C GLN A 21 -19.32 -14.78 3.81
N GLY A 22 -18.62 -14.71 4.95
CA GLY A 22 -17.63 -15.71 5.37
C GLY A 22 -16.31 -15.71 4.58
N SER A 23 -16.12 -14.78 3.64
CA SER A 23 -14.87 -14.63 2.87
C SER A 23 -14.16 -13.31 3.20
N VAL A 24 -12.84 -13.34 3.31
CA VAL A 24 -12.02 -12.14 3.48
C VAL A 24 -12.05 -11.31 2.19
N GLN A 25 -12.43 -10.04 2.33
CA GLN A 25 -12.50 -9.08 1.23
C GLN A 25 -11.30 -8.13 1.23
N GLU A 26 -10.86 -7.71 2.41
CA GLU A 26 -9.73 -6.80 2.59
C GLU A 26 -8.90 -7.21 3.80
N LEU A 27 -7.59 -6.98 3.70
CA LEU A 27 -6.66 -7.15 4.81
C LEU A 27 -5.76 -5.93 4.94
N HIS A 28 -5.63 -5.44 6.17
CA HIS A 28 -4.77 -4.32 6.52
C HIS A 28 -3.81 -4.77 7.63
N VAL A 29 -2.53 -4.47 7.45
CA VAL A 29 -1.48 -4.83 8.41
C VAL A 29 -0.67 -3.58 8.68
N GLU A 30 -0.47 -3.26 9.95
CA GLU A 30 0.34 -2.15 10.43
C GLU A 30 1.30 -2.65 11.50
N ARG A 31 2.60 -2.56 11.23
CA ARG A 31 3.64 -2.92 12.20
C ARG A 31 3.92 -1.75 13.13
N THR A 32 4.01 -2.00 14.43
CA THR A 32 4.19 -0.96 15.47
C THR A 32 5.42 -0.09 15.20
N LEU A 33 6.54 -0.70 14.80
CA LEU A 33 7.81 0.01 14.52
C LEU A 33 7.82 0.75 13.17
N SER A 34 6.98 0.33 12.22
CA SER A 34 6.89 0.91 10.88
C SER A 34 5.68 1.84 10.72
N ARG A 35 5.06 2.27 11.83
CA ARG A 35 3.89 3.16 11.78
C ARG A 35 4.26 4.46 11.07
N GLY A 36 3.57 4.72 9.96
CA GLY A 36 3.70 5.96 9.19
C GLY A 36 3.41 7.17 10.07
N ARG A 37 4.08 8.27 9.78
CA ARG A 37 3.91 9.56 10.47
C ARG A 37 3.03 10.52 9.68
N VAL A 38 2.60 10.14 8.47
CA VAL A 38 1.66 10.91 7.67
C VAL A 38 0.42 11.25 8.48
N GLY A 39 0.00 12.52 8.41
CA GLY A 39 -1.11 13.06 9.18
C GLY A 39 -0.71 13.66 10.54
N ASN A 40 0.42 13.23 11.13
CA ASN A 40 0.89 13.80 12.39
C ASN A 40 1.24 15.28 12.24
N ILE A 41 0.96 16.05 13.28
CA ILE A 41 1.23 17.49 13.36
C ILE A 41 2.27 17.71 14.45
N TYR A 42 3.34 18.43 14.10
CA TYR A 42 4.45 18.75 14.98
C TYR A 42 4.62 20.26 15.08
N LEU A 43 5.23 20.70 16.17
CA LEU A 43 5.82 22.01 16.29
C LEU A 43 7.27 21.93 15.83
N GLY A 44 7.55 22.17 14.55
CA GLY A 44 8.88 22.04 13.98
C GLY A 44 9.76 23.28 14.16
N LYS A 45 11.08 23.10 14.14
CA LYS A 45 12.07 24.20 14.16
C LYS A 45 12.83 24.25 12.84
N VAL A 46 12.87 25.40 12.19
CA VAL A 46 13.68 25.59 10.98
C VAL A 46 15.15 25.47 11.35
N VAL A 47 15.84 24.48 10.80
CA VAL A 47 17.28 24.26 11.01
C VAL A 47 18.08 25.01 9.95
N ARG A 48 17.63 24.94 8.70
CA ARG A 48 18.35 25.53 7.56
C ARG A 48 17.40 25.93 6.45
N VAL A 49 17.64 27.09 5.85
CA VAL A 49 16.91 27.56 4.66
C VAL A 49 17.80 27.42 3.43
N LEU A 50 17.25 26.86 2.34
CA LEU A 50 17.95 26.62 1.08
C LEU A 50 17.25 27.33 -0.09
N PRO A 51 17.64 28.58 -0.40
CA PRO A 51 17.05 29.37 -1.48
C PRO A 51 17.14 28.68 -2.85
N GLY A 52 18.28 28.04 -3.15
CA GLY A 52 18.49 27.35 -4.43
C GLY A 52 17.53 26.18 -4.69
N MET A 53 16.93 25.62 -3.63
CA MET A 53 15.93 24.55 -3.72
C MET A 53 14.52 25.03 -3.33
N GLN A 54 14.34 26.32 -3.05
CA GLN A 54 13.08 26.90 -2.57
C GLN A 54 12.46 26.11 -1.41
N SER A 55 13.32 25.69 -0.46
CA SER A 55 12.94 24.76 0.60
C SER A 55 13.67 25.00 1.91
N ALA A 56 13.15 24.46 3.01
CA ALA A 56 13.75 24.52 4.33
C ALA A 56 13.79 23.13 4.97
N PHE A 57 14.85 22.87 5.75
CA PHE A 57 14.95 21.71 6.62
C PHE A 57 14.37 22.05 7.99
N ILE A 58 13.43 21.23 8.44
CA ILE A 58 12.69 21.40 9.68
C ILE A 58 13.01 20.23 10.61
N ASP A 59 13.49 20.52 11.81
CA ASP A 59 13.60 19.54 12.87
C ASP A 59 12.23 19.34 13.53
N ILE A 60 11.77 18.10 13.56
CA ILE A 60 10.51 17.66 14.17
C ILE A 60 10.76 16.55 15.20
N GLY A 61 11.99 16.41 15.71
CA GLY A 61 12.35 15.41 16.71
C GLY A 61 12.59 14.00 16.13
N LEU A 62 12.80 13.89 14.82
CA LEU A 62 13.16 12.63 14.16
C LEU A 62 14.67 12.56 13.92
N GLU A 63 15.20 11.37 13.69
CA GLU A 63 16.62 11.14 13.39
C GLU A 63 17.14 11.97 12.20
N ARG A 64 16.25 12.31 11.26
CA ARG A 64 16.55 13.12 10.09
C ARG A 64 15.62 14.32 10.02
N ALA A 65 16.20 15.47 9.67
CA ALA A 65 15.43 16.67 9.41
C ALA A 65 14.43 16.44 8.26
N ALA A 66 13.20 16.88 8.49
CA ALA A 66 12.14 16.85 7.51
C ALA A 66 12.28 18.03 6.53
N PHE A 67 11.58 17.95 5.40
CA PHE A 67 11.71 18.86 4.27
C PHE A 67 10.41 19.60 4.02
N LEU A 68 10.45 20.94 3.98
CA LEU A 68 9.32 21.82 3.67
C LEU A 68 9.63 22.62 2.41
N HIS A 69 8.83 22.45 1.36
CA HIS A 69 8.95 23.20 0.11
C HIS A 69 8.10 24.47 0.16
N VAL A 70 8.49 25.55 -0.53
CA VAL A 70 7.74 26.82 -0.55
C VAL A 70 6.28 26.67 -0.97
N ALA A 71 6.01 25.75 -1.91
CA ALA A 71 4.66 25.44 -2.39
C ALA A 71 3.76 24.76 -1.34
N ASP A 72 4.35 24.16 -0.29
CA ASP A 72 3.63 23.54 0.81
C ASP A 72 3.50 24.49 2.02
N ILE A 73 3.93 25.76 1.87
CA ILE A 73 3.70 26.80 2.87
C ILE A 73 2.37 27.49 2.54
N TRP A 74 1.43 27.38 3.47
CA TRP A 74 0.17 28.10 3.40
C TRP A 74 0.40 29.61 3.35
N GLN A 75 -0.27 30.27 2.40
CA GLN A 75 -0.28 31.72 2.25
C GLN A 75 -1.74 32.20 2.30
N PRO A 76 -2.03 33.34 2.99
CA PRO A 76 -3.38 33.91 2.99
C PRO A 76 -3.85 34.21 1.57
N ARG A 77 -5.03 33.72 1.19
CA ARG A 77 -5.61 34.01 -0.13
C ARG A 77 -6.01 35.48 -0.22
N VAL A 78 -5.59 36.16 -1.28
CA VAL A 78 -6.21 37.43 -1.70
C VAL A 78 -7.48 37.05 -2.47
N ALA A 79 -8.63 37.60 -2.08
CA ALA A 79 -9.91 37.26 -2.71
C ALA A 79 -9.89 37.62 -4.21
N GLY A 80 -10.09 36.62 -5.08
CA GLY A 80 -10.30 36.81 -6.53
C GLY A 80 -9.28 36.17 -7.47
N GLU A 81 -8.16 35.62 -6.98
CA GLU A 81 -7.14 35.00 -7.86
C GLU A 81 -7.09 33.46 -7.78
N PRO A 82 -7.03 32.75 -8.91
CA PRO A 82 -6.81 31.31 -8.94
C PRO A 82 -5.38 30.93 -8.54
N GLN A 83 -5.28 29.85 -7.75
CA GLN A 83 -4.07 29.31 -7.10
C GLN A 83 -2.87 29.04 -8.04
N SER A 84 -3.11 28.94 -9.35
CA SER A 84 -2.08 28.59 -10.34
C SER A 84 -1.22 29.77 -10.81
N ASN A 85 -1.62 31.02 -10.53
CA ASN A 85 -0.98 32.20 -11.11
C ASN A 85 -0.32 33.16 -10.11
N THR A 86 -0.43 32.94 -8.80
CA THR A 86 0.25 33.77 -7.81
C THR A 86 1.67 33.25 -7.59
N PRO A 87 2.73 33.98 -8.00
CA PRO A 87 4.09 33.50 -7.80
C PRO A 87 4.38 33.37 -6.30
N HIS A 88 4.80 32.18 -5.87
CA HIS A 88 5.22 31.96 -4.50
C HIS A 88 6.37 32.92 -4.14
N GLN A 89 6.25 33.62 -3.02
CA GLN A 89 7.37 34.37 -2.48
C GLN A 89 8.55 33.42 -2.22
N PRO A 90 9.79 33.84 -2.51
CA PRO A 90 10.96 33.01 -2.25
C PRO A 90 11.01 32.52 -0.80
N ILE A 91 11.50 31.29 -0.61
CA ILE A 91 11.52 30.64 0.71
C ILE A 91 12.22 31.49 1.78
N GLU A 92 13.31 32.17 1.41
CA GLU A 92 14.10 33.05 2.30
C GLU A 92 13.38 34.31 2.77
N LYS A 93 12.27 34.67 2.12
CA LYS A 93 11.38 35.76 2.57
C LYS A 93 10.23 35.25 3.43
N THR A 94 10.00 33.94 3.41
CA THR A 94 8.84 33.31 4.06
C THR A 94 9.21 32.69 5.40
N VAL A 95 10.41 32.11 5.50
CA VAL A 95 10.91 31.44 6.72
C VAL A 95 12.37 31.80 7.01
N PHE A 96 12.76 31.73 8.28
CA PHE A 96 14.14 31.99 8.73
C PHE A 96 14.64 30.92 9.70
N GLU A 97 15.96 30.76 9.80
CA GLU A 97 16.59 29.76 10.67
C GLU A 97 16.28 30.02 12.16
N GLY A 98 15.94 28.96 12.89
CA GLY A 98 15.51 29.02 14.28
C GLY A 98 14.02 29.31 14.46
N GLN A 99 13.29 29.70 13.41
CA GLN A 99 11.84 29.91 13.47
C GLN A 99 11.11 28.61 13.86
N THR A 100 10.08 28.75 14.69
CA THR A 100 9.20 27.64 15.06
C THR A 100 7.92 27.68 14.22
N LEU A 101 7.52 26.54 13.65
CA LEU A 101 6.39 26.43 12.71
C LEU A 101 5.56 25.19 13.03
N MET A 102 4.24 25.31 12.99
CA MET A 102 3.36 24.14 12.98
C MET A 102 3.39 23.49 11.60
N VAL A 103 3.68 22.19 11.56
CA VAL A 103 3.87 21.45 10.31
C VAL A 103 3.17 20.09 10.40
N GLN A 104 2.54 19.68 9.30
CA GLN A 104 1.94 18.36 9.14
C GLN A 104 2.78 17.51 8.19
N VAL A 105 2.98 16.24 8.53
CA VAL A 105 3.64 15.28 7.63
C VAL A 105 2.68 14.85 6.53
N ILE A 106 3.05 15.12 5.27
CA ILE A 106 2.27 14.73 4.09
C ILE A 106 2.86 13.52 3.36
N LYS A 107 4.16 13.24 3.55
CA LYS A 107 4.81 12.01 3.08
C LYS A 107 5.82 11.53 4.11
N ASP A 108 5.83 10.22 4.33
CA ASP A 108 6.84 9.56 5.15
C ASP A 108 8.26 9.69 4.56
N PRO A 109 9.31 9.55 5.39
CA PRO A 109 10.69 9.52 4.90
C PRO A 109 10.91 8.31 3.99
N ILE A 110 11.67 8.49 2.91
CA ILE A 110 11.97 7.43 1.93
C ILE A 110 13.48 7.36 1.70
N GLY A 111 14.06 6.17 1.93
CA GLY A 111 15.49 5.93 1.72
C GLY A 111 16.33 6.87 2.59
N THR A 112 17.12 7.76 1.98
CA THR A 112 17.92 8.80 2.66
C THR A 112 17.18 10.12 2.89
N LYS A 113 16.02 10.33 2.26
CA LYS A 113 15.26 11.59 2.31
C LYS A 113 14.37 11.64 3.55
N GLY A 114 14.39 12.77 4.26
CA GLY A 114 13.48 13.05 5.38
C GLY A 114 12.02 13.15 4.93
N ALA A 115 11.10 13.21 5.90
CA ALA A 115 9.67 13.35 5.66
C ALA A 115 9.35 14.66 4.91
N ARG A 116 8.30 14.68 4.09
CA ARG A 116 7.81 15.93 3.46
C ARG A 116 6.72 16.55 4.33
N LEU A 117 6.81 17.85 4.53
CA LEU A 117 5.93 18.64 5.39
C LEU A 117 5.06 19.61 4.60
N SER A 118 3.98 20.05 5.24
CA SER A 118 3.14 21.18 4.83
C SER A 118 2.78 22.03 6.06
N THR A 119 2.65 23.35 5.90
CA THR A 119 2.06 24.20 6.95
C THR A 119 0.55 24.34 6.80
N GLN A 120 -0.01 23.91 5.66
CA GLN A 120 -1.46 23.74 5.50
C GLN A 120 -1.88 22.47 6.25
N VAL A 121 -2.59 22.66 7.37
CA VAL A 121 -3.03 21.57 8.24
C VAL A 121 -4.37 21.06 7.75
N SER A 122 -4.54 19.74 7.77
CA SER A 122 -5.82 19.08 7.50
C SER A 122 -6.07 17.99 8.53
N ILE A 123 -7.26 17.94 9.11
CA ILE A 123 -7.62 16.93 10.11
C ILE A 123 -8.81 16.15 9.57
N ALA A 124 -8.63 14.85 9.37
CA ALA A 124 -9.64 13.99 8.79
C ALA A 124 -10.58 13.44 9.87
N GLY A 125 -11.84 13.87 9.80
CA GLY A 125 -12.98 13.29 10.51
C GLY A 125 -13.58 12.14 9.72
N ARG A 126 -14.74 11.65 10.15
CA ARG A 126 -15.43 10.54 9.48
C ARG A 126 -16.05 10.97 8.16
N THR A 127 -16.82 12.05 8.18
CA THR A 127 -17.58 12.58 7.03
C THR A 127 -16.92 13.83 6.46
N LEU A 128 -16.11 14.53 7.25
CA LEU A 128 -15.49 15.80 6.92
C LEU A 128 -13.98 15.76 7.04
N VAL A 129 -13.30 16.68 6.37
CA VAL A 129 -11.90 17.04 6.63
C VAL A 129 -11.88 18.51 7.00
N TYR A 130 -11.36 18.84 8.18
CA TYR A 130 -11.27 20.22 8.65
C TYR A 130 -9.99 20.88 8.15
N LEU A 131 -10.15 22.13 7.69
CA LEU A 131 -9.10 22.99 7.15
C LEU A 131 -9.06 24.29 7.96
N PRO A 132 -8.32 24.35 9.07
CA PRO A 132 -8.37 25.50 9.99
C PRO A 132 -7.93 26.82 9.36
N GLN A 133 -7.12 26.78 8.30
CA GLN A 133 -6.59 27.98 7.65
C GLN A 133 -7.39 28.44 6.41
N GLU A 134 -8.39 27.69 5.95
CA GLU A 134 -9.12 28.00 4.72
C GLU A 134 -10.64 27.97 4.92
N PRO A 135 -11.34 29.12 5.05
CA PRO A 135 -12.77 29.18 5.30
C PRO A 135 -13.58 28.89 4.02
N HIS A 136 -13.54 27.64 3.55
CA HIS A 136 -14.31 27.20 2.38
C HIS A 136 -14.90 25.81 2.59
N ILE A 137 -16.06 25.57 1.98
CA ILE A 137 -16.68 24.24 1.93
C ILE A 137 -16.40 23.59 0.58
N GLY A 138 -15.49 22.62 0.57
CA GLY A 138 -15.22 21.75 -0.58
C GLY A 138 -16.10 20.50 -0.55
N ILE A 139 -16.43 19.93 -1.72
CA ILE A 139 -17.17 18.68 -1.81
C ILE A 139 -16.38 17.67 -2.64
N SER A 140 -16.34 16.41 -2.20
CA SER A 140 -15.68 15.32 -2.92
C SER A 140 -16.20 15.21 -4.36
N GLN A 141 -15.26 15.13 -5.31
CA GLN A 141 -15.59 14.94 -6.74
C GLN A 141 -16.28 13.60 -7.03
N LYS A 142 -16.21 12.64 -6.10
CA LYS A 142 -16.88 11.34 -6.25
C LYS A 142 -18.39 11.38 -6.05
N ILE A 143 -18.92 12.44 -5.44
CA ILE A 143 -20.37 12.68 -5.40
C ILE A 143 -20.71 13.28 -6.75
N GLU A 144 -21.34 12.53 -7.65
CA GLU A 144 -21.54 12.94 -9.04
C GLU A 144 -22.76 13.85 -9.22
N SER A 145 -23.81 13.63 -8.42
CA SER A 145 -25.07 14.37 -8.47
C SER A 145 -24.91 15.78 -7.92
N GLU A 146 -25.19 16.79 -8.76
CA GLU A 146 -25.14 18.19 -8.33
C GLU A 146 -26.22 18.52 -7.28
N ALA A 147 -27.37 17.85 -7.35
CA ALA A 147 -28.43 18.01 -6.35
C ALA A 147 -28.00 17.52 -4.96
N GLU A 148 -27.30 16.39 -4.89
CA GLU A 148 -26.78 15.86 -3.63
C GLU A 148 -25.65 16.72 -3.08
N ARG A 149 -24.76 17.23 -3.95
CA ARG A 149 -23.70 18.17 -3.54
C ARG A 149 -24.30 19.39 -2.84
N GLU A 150 -25.32 20.01 -3.44
CA GLU A 150 -25.94 21.19 -2.86
C GLU A 150 -26.72 20.84 -1.58
N ALA A 151 -27.37 19.68 -1.53
CA ALA A 151 -28.07 19.21 -0.32
C ALA A 151 -27.12 18.96 0.86
N VAL A 152 -25.98 18.28 0.64
CA VAL A 152 -24.97 18.05 1.70
C VAL A 152 -24.33 19.38 2.11
N ARG A 153 -24.02 20.27 1.15
CA ARG A 153 -23.50 21.61 1.45
C ARG A 153 -24.45 22.40 2.34
N ALA A 154 -25.74 22.40 2.03
CA ALA A 154 -26.76 23.11 2.81
C ALA A 154 -26.86 22.54 4.24
N ARG A 155 -26.89 21.20 4.39
CA ARG A 155 -26.88 20.53 5.70
C ARG A 155 -25.64 20.90 6.52
N LEU A 156 -24.46 20.85 5.90
CA LEU A 156 -23.21 21.20 6.56
C LEU A 156 -23.17 22.67 6.97
N THR A 157 -23.61 23.57 6.10
CA THR A 157 -23.67 25.02 6.39
C THR A 157 -24.58 25.31 7.58
N ALA A 158 -25.67 24.55 7.76
CA ALA A 158 -26.59 24.71 8.88
C ALA A 158 -26.00 24.26 10.23
N VAL A 159 -25.04 23.34 10.24
CA VAL A 159 -24.43 22.80 11.47
C VAL A 159 -23.12 23.47 11.85
N ILE A 160 -22.46 24.15 10.90
CA ILE A 160 -21.24 24.90 11.17
C ILE A 160 -21.59 26.13 12.03
N PRO A 161 -20.98 26.29 13.22
CA PRO A 161 -21.24 27.46 14.04
C PRO A 161 -20.69 28.75 13.39
N PRO A 162 -21.34 29.90 13.58
CA PRO A 162 -21.01 31.15 12.86
C PRO A 162 -19.64 31.75 13.25
N ASP A 163 -19.05 31.33 14.37
CA ASP A 163 -17.73 31.74 14.84
C ASP A 163 -16.59 30.92 14.20
N GLU A 164 -16.93 29.93 13.36
CA GLU A 164 -15.98 29.06 12.71
C GLU A 164 -15.10 29.84 11.72
N LYS A 165 -13.79 29.69 11.87
CA LYS A 165 -12.78 30.35 11.02
C LYS A 165 -12.20 29.41 9.97
N GLY A 166 -12.26 28.10 10.22
CA GLY A 166 -11.81 27.08 9.28
C GLY A 166 -12.89 26.70 8.26
N GLY A 167 -12.48 25.92 7.28
CA GLY A 167 -13.37 25.30 6.30
C GLY A 167 -13.41 23.79 6.43
N TYR A 168 -14.19 23.17 5.55
CA TYR A 168 -14.43 21.74 5.57
C TYR A 168 -14.43 21.17 4.15
N ILE A 169 -13.88 19.98 3.98
CA ILE A 169 -14.09 19.18 2.77
C ILE A 169 -15.04 18.03 3.12
N VAL A 170 -16.16 17.96 2.42
CA VAL A 170 -17.13 16.86 2.50
C VAL A 170 -16.55 15.62 1.82
N ARG A 171 -16.38 14.52 2.58
CA ARG A 171 -15.94 13.22 2.07
C ARG A 171 -17.10 12.48 1.40
N THR A 172 -16.80 11.49 0.56
CA THR A 172 -17.84 10.70 -0.15
C THR A 172 -18.80 9.98 0.79
N ILE A 173 -18.35 9.54 1.98
CA ILE A 173 -19.21 8.90 2.98
C ILE A 173 -20.30 9.85 3.51
N ALA A 174 -20.13 11.16 3.35
CA ALA A 174 -21.07 12.15 3.83
C ALA A 174 -22.29 12.37 2.93
N GLU A 175 -22.37 11.71 1.77
CA GLU A 175 -23.48 11.82 0.82
C GLU A 175 -24.84 11.57 1.51
N ASP A 176 -24.90 10.48 2.28
CA ASP A 176 -26.10 10.06 3.03
C ASP A 176 -26.09 10.52 4.50
N ALA A 177 -25.07 11.26 4.94
CA ALA A 177 -24.91 11.60 6.35
C ALA A 177 -26.02 12.54 6.86
N THR A 178 -26.55 12.22 8.02
CA THR A 178 -27.55 13.04 8.71
C THR A 178 -26.94 14.34 9.24
N SER A 179 -27.79 15.34 9.53
CA SER A 179 -27.33 16.59 10.14
C SER A 179 -26.64 16.36 11.49
N ASP A 180 -27.12 15.40 12.28
CA ASP A 180 -26.54 15.07 13.59
C ASP A 180 -25.14 14.45 13.45
N GLU A 181 -24.92 13.58 12.45
CA GLU A 181 -23.60 13.02 12.16
C GLU A 181 -22.61 14.08 11.69
N LEU A 182 -23.05 15.01 10.82
CA LEU A 182 -22.23 16.14 10.40
C LEU A 182 -21.88 17.06 11.58
N ALA A 183 -22.86 17.36 12.44
CA ALA A 183 -22.64 18.19 13.64
C ALA A 183 -21.67 17.53 14.64
N GLY A 184 -21.77 16.21 14.81
CA GLY A 184 -20.82 15.43 15.61
C GLY A 184 -19.39 15.54 15.08
N ASP A 185 -19.19 15.36 13.77
CA ASP A 185 -17.86 15.44 13.15
C ASP A 185 -17.29 16.87 13.22
N VAL A 186 -18.12 17.90 13.01
CA VAL A 186 -17.74 19.32 13.21
C VAL A 186 -17.26 19.56 14.65
N THR A 187 -18.02 19.09 15.64
CA THR A 187 -17.69 19.27 17.06
C THR A 187 -16.36 18.60 17.40
N TYR A 188 -16.14 17.38 16.92
CA TYR A 188 -14.88 16.65 17.09
C TYR A 188 -13.69 17.40 16.48
N LEU A 189 -13.81 17.81 15.22
CA LEU A 189 -12.72 18.45 14.49
C LEU A 189 -12.33 19.78 15.14
N ARG A 190 -13.30 20.57 15.59
CA ARG A 190 -13.08 21.81 16.36
C ARG A 190 -12.37 21.54 17.69
N LYS A 191 -12.82 20.54 18.45
CA LYS A 191 -12.19 20.17 19.73
C LYS A 191 -10.73 19.72 19.53
N THR A 192 -10.49 18.91 18.52
CA THR A 192 -9.15 18.43 18.14
C THR A 192 -8.25 19.59 17.78
N TRP A 193 -8.72 20.50 16.92
CA TRP A 193 -7.95 21.68 16.54
C TRP A 193 -7.65 22.61 17.71
N THR A 194 -8.64 22.85 18.57
CA THR A 194 -8.45 23.67 19.78
C THR A 194 -7.36 23.07 20.68
N THR A 195 -7.33 21.74 20.81
CA THR A 195 -6.31 21.03 21.57
C THR A 195 -4.92 21.19 20.95
N ILE A 196 -4.82 21.05 19.62
CA ILE A 196 -3.55 21.24 18.88
C ILE A 196 -3.01 22.66 19.07
N VAL A 197 -3.85 23.68 18.92
CA VAL A 197 -3.46 25.08 19.09
C VAL A 197 -3.00 25.36 20.52
N ALA A 198 -3.72 24.84 21.53
CA ALA A 198 -3.33 24.99 22.93
C ALA A 198 -1.99 24.30 23.23
N GLN A 199 -1.77 23.10 22.69
CA GLN A 199 -0.49 22.39 22.84
C GLN A 199 0.67 23.13 22.16
N ALA A 200 0.45 23.72 20.98
CA ALA A 200 1.46 24.47 20.25
C ALA A 200 1.97 25.70 21.01
N GLN A 201 1.13 26.29 21.87
CA GLN A 201 1.53 27.42 22.71
C GLN A 201 2.30 27.00 23.96
N ARG A 202 2.14 25.74 24.41
CA ARG A 202 2.67 25.25 25.68
C ARG A 202 3.95 24.42 25.53
N LEU A 203 4.02 23.61 24.49
CA LEU A 203 5.10 22.64 24.28
C LEU A 203 6.31 23.28 23.60
N PRO A 204 7.53 22.81 23.89
CA PRO A 204 8.73 23.29 23.21
C PRO A 204 8.73 22.90 21.73
N ALA A 205 9.55 23.60 20.93
CA ALA A 205 9.82 23.18 19.56
C ALA A 205 10.32 21.72 19.50
N THR A 206 10.07 21.08 18.37
CA THR A 206 10.20 19.64 18.05
C THR A 206 9.17 18.70 18.71
N SER A 207 8.15 19.23 19.38
CA SER A 207 7.10 18.42 20.01
C SER A 207 6.05 17.90 19.02
N LEU A 208 5.56 16.69 19.25
CA LEU A 208 4.35 16.14 18.61
C LEU A 208 3.10 16.80 19.22
N LEU A 209 2.27 17.42 18.38
CA LEU A 209 1.03 18.11 18.78
C LEU A 209 -0.22 17.26 18.53
N TYR A 210 -0.18 16.42 17.49
CA TYR A 210 -1.24 15.50 17.15
C TYR A 210 -0.67 14.28 16.46
N GLN A 211 -1.06 13.11 16.94
CA GLN A 211 -0.79 11.84 16.30
C GLN A 211 -2.04 11.41 15.55
N ASP A 212 -1.92 11.11 14.26
CA ASP A 212 -3.05 10.62 13.49
C ASP A 212 -3.44 9.20 13.93
N LEU A 213 -4.66 8.80 13.61
CA LEU A 213 -5.28 7.56 14.08
C LEU A 213 -4.44 6.31 13.74
N ASP A 214 -4.38 5.36 14.68
CA ASP A 214 -3.79 4.04 14.39
C ASP A 214 -4.68 3.21 13.46
N LEU A 215 -4.20 2.08 12.95
CA LEU A 215 -4.98 1.24 12.03
C LEU A 215 -6.36 0.86 12.62
N ALA A 216 -6.44 0.49 13.89
CA ALA A 216 -7.69 0.07 14.50
C ALA A 216 -8.70 1.22 14.59
N GLN A 217 -8.26 2.42 14.99
CA GLN A 217 -9.08 3.63 15.01
C GLN A 217 -9.50 4.08 13.60
N ARG A 218 -8.57 4.03 12.63
CA ARG A 218 -8.89 4.31 11.21
C ARG A 218 -9.94 3.35 10.66
N VAL A 219 -9.91 2.10 11.09
CA VAL A 219 -10.92 1.10 10.72
C VAL A 219 -12.30 1.48 11.24
N LEU A 220 -12.41 1.94 12.49
CA LEU A 220 -13.69 2.43 13.01
C LEU A 220 -14.18 3.68 12.26
N ARG A 221 -13.27 4.61 11.94
CA ARG A 221 -13.61 5.86 11.24
C ARG A 221 -13.99 5.63 9.78
N ASP A 222 -13.17 4.90 9.04
CA ASP A 222 -13.22 4.80 7.58
C ASP A 222 -13.89 3.51 7.07
N PHE A 223 -13.93 2.44 7.87
CA PHE A 223 -14.37 1.12 7.42
C PHE A 223 -15.74 0.70 7.92
N ALA A 224 -16.03 0.95 9.19
CA ALA A 224 -17.35 0.68 9.73
C ALA A 224 -18.41 1.53 9.03
N ASN A 225 -19.46 0.89 8.53
CA ASN A 225 -20.61 1.51 7.86
C ASN A 225 -21.91 0.85 8.39
N ASP A 226 -23.04 1.13 7.75
CA ASP A 226 -24.34 0.57 8.18
C ASP A 226 -24.45 -0.93 7.92
N ASP A 227 -23.77 -1.44 6.89
CA ASP A 227 -23.65 -2.88 6.58
C ASP A 227 -22.75 -3.64 7.58
N THR A 228 -21.88 -2.94 8.30
CA THR A 228 -21.07 -3.54 9.37
C THR A 228 -21.99 -4.00 10.50
N THR A 229 -22.02 -5.30 10.75
CA THR A 229 -22.85 -5.93 11.79
C THR A 229 -22.08 -6.16 13.08
N ARG A 230 -20.78 -6.45 12.98
CA ARG A 230 -19.96 -6.78 14.14
C ARG A 230 -18.50 -6.39 13.93
N ILE A 231 -17.89 -5.82 14.97
CA ILE A 231 -16.46 -5.54 15.04
C ILE A 231 -15.89 -6.32 16.22
N GLN A 232 -15.03 -7.30 15.95
CA GLN A 232 -14.43 -8.16 16.97
C GLN A 232 -12.99 -7.73 17.24
N VAL A 233 -12.66 -7.53 18.51
CA VAL A 233 -11.32 -7.15 18.97
C VAL A 233 -10.82 -8.20 19.94
N ASP A 234 -9.67 -8.81 19.68
CA ASP A 234 -9.14 -9.92 20.50
C ASP A 234 -8.27 -9.48 21.69
N SER A 235 -8.09 -8.17 21.88
CA SER A 235 -7.37 -7.57 23.00
C SER A 235 -8.32 -6.74 23.86
N ARG A 236 -8.41 -7.06 25.15
CA ARG A 236 -9.27 -6.34 26.12
C ARG A 236 -8.90 -4.88 26.25
N GLU A 237 -7.60 -4.59 26.37
CA GLU A 237 -7.08 -3.22 26.51
C GLU A 237 -7.43 -2.39 25.28
N THR A 238 -7.21 -2.95 24.09
CA THR A 238 -7.49 -2.26 22.84
C THR A 238 -8.98 -2.13 22.60
N TYR A 239 -9.79 -3.13 22.96
CA TYR A 239 -11.24 -3.00 22.95
C TYR A 239 -11.70 -1.80 23.78
N GLN A 240 -11.20 -1.63 25.01
CA GLN A 240 -11.59 -0.49 25.84
C GLN A 240 -11.19 0.84 25.20
N ARG A 241 -9.95 0.98 24.73
CA ARG A 241 -9.49 2.20 24.04
C ARG A 241 -10.33 2.51 22.80
N LEU A 242 -10.68 1.49 22.02
CA LEU A 242 -11.51 1.63 20.82
C LEU A 242 -12.97 1.92 21.16
N PHE A 243 -13.49 1.40 22.26
CA PHE A 243 -14.82 1.70 22.76
C PHE A 243 -14.91 3.16 23.19
N ASP A 244 -13.96 3.63 24.00
CA ASP A 244 -13.89 5.03 24.43
C ASP A 244 -13.78 5.98 23.23
N PHE A 245 -12.91 5.62 22.26
CA PHE A 245 -12.80 6.32 20.98
C PHE A 245 -14.13 6.32 20.20
N ALA A 246 -14.77 5.17 20.03
CA ALA A 246 -16.03 5.08 19.28
C ALA A 246 -17.16 5.85 19.97
N SER A 247 -17.25 5.80 21.30
CA SER A 247 -18.27 6.54 22.05
C SER A 247 -18.12 8.05 21.92
N GLU A 248 -16.88 8.55 21.77
CA GLU A 248 -16.63 9.98 21.56
C GLU A 248 -16.76 10.40 20.09
N PHE A 249 -16.25 9.59 19.15
CA PHE A 249 -16.01 10.03 17.76
C PHE A 249 -16.88 9.32 16.71
N THR A 250 -17.34 8.10 16.99
CA THR A 250 -18.21 7.33 16.08
C THR A 250 -19.33 6.58 16.84
N PRO A 251 -20.28 7.30 17.51
CA PRO A 251 -21.21 6.67 18.44
C PRO A 251 -22.07 5.57 17.81
N ALA A 252 -22.40 5.68 16.52
CA ALA A 252 -23.13 4.66 15.76
C ALA A 252 -22.37 3.32 15.63
N VAL A 253 -21.04 3.33 15.78
CA VAL A 253 -20.17 2.15 15.68
C VAL A 253 -19.97 1.49 17.04
N SER A 254 -20.03 2.25 18.14
CA SER A 254 -19.81 1.76 19.51
C SER A 254 -20.64 0.50 19.87
N PRO A 255 -21.95 0.40 19.54
CA PRO A 255 -22.75 -0.81 19.82
C PRO A 255 -22.30 -2.05 19.05
N LYS A 256 -21.55 -1.87 17.95
CA LYS A 256 -21.08 -2.95 17.07
C LYS A 256 -19.73 -3.52 17.54
N LEU A 257 -19.05 -2.88 18.50
CA LEU A 257 -17.77 -3.33 19.04
C LEU A 257 -17.97 -4.43 20.09
N HIS A 258 -17.26 -5.54 19.92
CA HIS A 258 -17.25 -6.65 20.87
C HIS A 258 -15.82 -7.12 21.16
N HIS A 259 -15.54 -7.34 22.44
CA HIS A 259 -14.32 -8.03 22.86
C HIS A 259 -14.47 -9.54 22.61
N TYR A 260 -13.58 -10.10 21.82
CA TYR A 260 -13.49 -11.53 21.57
C TYR A 260 -12.73 -12.22 22.70
N THR A 261 -13.32 -13.25 23.28
CA THR A 261 -12.79 -13.97 24.46
C THR A 261 -12.65 -15.48 24.23
N GLY A 262 -12.79 -15.94 22.98
CA GLY A 262 -12.68 -17.36 22.65
C GLY A 262 -11.24 -17.87 22.77
N GLU A 263 -11.08 -19.16 23.09
CA GLU A 263 -9.77 -19.80 23.24
C GLU A 263 -9.01 -19.90 21.91
N ARG A 264 -9.73 -20.15 20.80
CA ARG A 264 -9.13 -20.21 19.47
C ARG A 264 -8.80 -18.78 19.00
N PRO A 265 -7.60 -18.50 18.46
CA PRO A 265 -7.27 -17.17 17.94
C PRO A 265 -8.28 -16.68 16.91
N LEU A 266 -8.59 -15.37 16.96
CA LEU A 266 -9.65 -14.76 16.15
C LEU A 266 -9.44 -15.01 14.65
N PHE A 267 -8.21 -14.86 14.16
CA PHE A 267 -7.89 -15.06 12.75
C PHE A 267 -7.94 -16.54 12.32
N ASP A 268 -7.60 -17.46 13.22
CA ASP A 268 -7.69 -18.90 12.95
C ASP A 268 -9.15 -19.36 12.87
N LEU A 269 -10.04 -18.77 13.69
CA LEU A 269 -11.47 -19.08 13.68
C LEU A 269 -12.10 -18.79 12.31
N TYR A 270 -11.66 -17.71 11.65
CA TYR A 270 -12.15 -17.26 10.34
C TYR A 270 -11.26 -17.71 9.16
N ASN A 271 -10.27 -18.57 9.39
CA ASN A 271 -9.29 -19.03 8.39
C ASN A 271 -8.54 -17.89 7.67
N ILE A 272 -8.33 -16.76 8.34
CA ILE A 272 -7.68 -15.57 7.76
C ILE A 272 -6.22 -15.90 7.41
N GLU A 273 -5.50 -16.64 8.26
CA GLU A 273 -4.10 -17.03 8.00
C GLU A 273 -3.95 -17.81 6.69
N THR A 274 -4.89 -18.72 6.39
CA THR A 274 -4.91 -19.46 5.12
C THR A 274 -5.17 -18.53 3.94
N GLU A 275 -6.08 -17.58 4.07
CA GLU A 275 -6.34 -16.59 3.02
C GLU A 275 -5.15 -15.65 2.78
N ILE A 276 -4.38 -15.31 3.83
CA ILE A 276 -3.11 -14.55 3.68
C ILE A 276 -2.12 -15.34 2.83
N GLN A 277 -1.87 -16.61 3.17
CA GLN A 277 -0.95 -17.46 2.40
C GLN A 277 -1.40 -17.62 0.94
N ARG A 278 -2.71 -17.81 0.71
CA ARG A 278 -3.29 -17.85 -0.65
C ARG A 278 -3.15 -16.52 -1.39
N ALA A 279 -3.28 -15.39 -0.70
CA ALA A 279 -3.11 -14.06 -1.29
C ALA A 279 -1.64 -13.74 -1.63
N LEU A 280 -0.67 -14.41 -1.00
CA LEU A 280 0.75 -14.31 -1.35
C LEU A 280 1.13 -15.23 -2.52
N SER A 281 0.34 -16.28 -2.80
CA SER A 281 0.56 -17.18 -3.94
C SER A 281 0.37 -16.47 -5.28
N ARG A 282 1.19 -16.84 -6.27
CA ARG A 282 1.04 -16.43 -7.67
C ARG A 282 -0.27 -16.97 -8.28
N ARG A 283 -0.65 -18.20 -7.92
CA ARG A 283 -1.86 -18.88 -8.42
C ARG A 283 -3.04 -18.69 -7.45
N VAL A 284 -4.22 -18.38 -7.98
CA VAL A 284 -5.49 -18.29 -7.24
C VAL A 284 -6.53 -19.19 -7.89
N ASP A 285 -6.98 -20.23 -7.20
CA ASP A 285 -7.99 -21.13 -7.73
C ASP A 285 -9.39 -20.50 -7.72
N LEU A 286 -10.15 -20.78 -8.78
CA LEU A 286 -11.57 -20.48 -8.93
C LEU A 286 -12.39 -21.68 -8.44
N LYS A 287 -13.61 -21.44 -7.94
CA LYS A 287 -14.53 -22.47 -7.44
C LYS A 287 -14.90 -23.49 -8.51
N SER A 288 -14.99 -23.06 -9.77
CA SER A 288 -15.31 -23.97 -10.89
C SER A 288 -14.13 -24.87 -11.30
N GLY A 289 -12.91 -24.64 -10.80
CA GLY A 289 -11.72 -25.43 -11.16
C GLY A 289 -10.78 -24.76 -12.17
N GLY A 290 -11.14 -23.57 -12.66
CA GLY A 290 -10.20 -22.64 -13.29
C GLY A 290 -9.27 -21.98 -12.27
N TYR A 291 -8.34 -21.15 -12.74
CA TYR A 291 -7.43 -20.42 -11.85
C TYR A 291 -6.94 -19.12 -12.49
N LEU A 292 -6.47 -18.21 -11.65
CA LEU A 292 -5.81 -16.97 -12.04
C LEU A 292 -4.31 -17.08 -11.77
N MET A 293 -3.50 -16.52 -12.66
CA MET A 293 -2.07 -16.26 -12.42
C MET A 293 -1.86 -14.77 -12.27
N ILE A 294 -1.41 -14.33 -11.10
CA ILE A 294 -1.20 -12.91 -10.78
C ILE A 294 0.30 -12.65 -10.67
N ASP A 295 0.82 -11.85 -11.59
CA ASP A 295 2.23 -11.47 -11.67
C ASP A 295 2.41 -9.97 -11.46
N GLN A 296 3.20 -9.61 -10.45
CA GLN A 296 3.54 -8.23 -10.17
C GLN A 296 4.93 -7.91 -10.72
N THR A 297 5.00 -7.04 -11.72
CA THR A 297 6.26 -6.50 -12.24
C THR A 297 6.56 -5.15 -11.57
N GLU A 298 7.68 -4.52 -11.95
CA GLU A 298 8.05 -3.19 -11.48
C GLU A 298 7.01 -2.12 -11.84
N ALA A 299 6.50 -2.15 -13.08
CA ALA A 299 5.63 -1.10 -13.61
C ALA A 299 4.14 -1.42 -13.50
N MET A 300 3.76 -2.69 -13.64
CA MET A 300 2.36 -3.12 -13.76
C MET A 300 2.09 -4.51 -13.18
N THR A 301 0.82 -4.83 -13.00
CA THR A 301 0.38 -6.17 -12.60
C THR A 301 -0.37 -6.84 -13.75
N THR A 302 -0.01 -8.06 -14.10
CA THR A 302 -0.69 -8.87 -15.11
C THR A 302 -1.49 -9.97 -14.44
N ILE A 303 -2.71 -10.19 -14.91
CA ILE A 303 -3.59 -11.25 -14.40
C ILE A 303 -4.06 -12.09 -15.58
N ASP A 304 -3.71 -13.36 -15.58
CA ASP A 304 -4.07 -14.32 -16.62
C ASP A 304 -5.14 -15.30 -16.11
N VAL A 305 -6.17 -15.57 -16.92
CA VAL A 305 -7.32 -16.40 -16.56
C VAL A 305 -7.25 -17.74 -17.29
N ASN A 306 -7.29 -18.84 -16.55
CA ASN A 306 -7.21 -20.19 -17.10
C ASN A 306 -8.46 -21.02 -16.73
N THR A 307 -8.95 -21.83 -17.67
CA THR A 307 -10.04 -22.80 -17.43
C THR A 307 -9.59 -24.00 -16.59
N GLY A 308 -8.30 -24.32 -16.58
CA GLY A 308 -7.75 -25.44 -15.79
C GLY A 308 -8.39 -26.78 -16.16
N GLY A 309 -8.79 -27.55 -15.15
CA GLY A 309 -9.47 -28.85 -15.34
C GLY A 309 -10.98 -28.74 -15.59
N TYR A 310 -11.54 -27.53 -15.64
CA TYR A 310 -12.97 -27.32 -15.83
C TYR A 310 -13.34 -27.44 -17.30
N VAL A 311 -13.78 -28.63 -17.69
CA VAL A 311 -14.35 -28.91 -19.02
C VAL A 311 -15.85 -29.13 -18.84
N GLY A 312 -16.66 -28.11 -19.13
CA GLY A 312 -18.11 -28.22 -19.04
C GLY A 312 -18.65 -29.32 -19.94
N ALA A 313 -19.69 -30.04 -19.49
CA ALA A 313 -20.14 -31.27 -20.13
C ALA A 313 -20.79 -31.12 -21.53
N ARG A 314 -21.12 -29.90 -22.00
CA ARG A 314 -21.91 -29.71 -23.24
C ARG A 314 -21.60 -28.50 -24.13
N ASN A 315 -20.89 -27.46 -23.68
CA ASN A 315 -20.54 -26.31 -24.55
C ASN A 315 -19.28 -25.57 -24.05
N PHE A 316 -18.31 -25.35 -24.95
CA PHE A 316 -17.01 -24.75 -24.61
C PHE A 316 -17.13 -23.25 -24.35
N ASP A 317 -17.88 -22.54 -25.20
CA ASP A 317 -18.07 -21.08 -25.09
C ASP A 317 -18.76 -20.68 -23.79
N ASP A 318 -19.75 -21.46 -23.35
CA ASP A 318 -20.44 -21.24 -22.07
C ASP A 318 -19.50 -21.49 -20.88
N THR A 319 -18.56 -22.42 -21.02
CA THR A 319 -17.56 -22.74 -20.00
C THR A 319 -16.58 -21.58 -19.85
N ILE A 320 -16.11 -21.02 -20.97
CA ILE A 320 -15.26 -19.84 -21.01
C ILE A 320 -15.98 -18.64 -20.38
N PHE A 321 -17.20 -18.36 -20.84
CA PHE A 321 -17.96 -17.20 -20.37
C PHE A 321 -18.18 -17.25 -18.85
N LYS A 322 -18.58 -18.41 -18.32
CA LYS A 322 -18.75 -18.61 -16.87
C LYS A 322 -17.44 -18.47 -16.10
N THR A 323 -16.34 -18.99 -16.65
CA THR A 323 -15.01 -18.87 -16.03
C THR A 323 -14.58 -17.41 -15.96
N ASN A 324 -14.78 -16.63 -17.02
CA ASN A 324 -14.45 -15.21 -17.06
C ASN A 324 -15.33 -14.37 -16.11
N LEU A 325 -16.62 -14.68 -15.98
CA LEU A 325 -17.48 -14.03 -14.97
C LEU A 325 -17.00 -14.31 -13.54
N GLU A 326 -16.62 -15.56 -13.25
CA GLU A 326 -16.06 -15.91 -11.94
C GLU A 326 -14.70 -15.24 -11.69
N ALA A 327 -13.86 -15.19 -12.72
CA ALA A 327 -12.59 -14.49 -12.70
C ALA A 327 -12.79 -13.00 -12.40
N ALA A 328 -13.76 -12.32 -13.02
CA ALA A 328 -14.04 -10.90 -12.77
C ALA A 328 -14.30 -10.59 -11.29
N HIS A 329 -15.12 -11.42 -10.61
CA HIS A 329 -15.35 -11.31 -9.17
C HIS A 329 -14.08 -11.57 -8.35
N THR A 330 -13.35 -12.63 -8.70
CA THR A 330 -12.16 -13.06 -7.97
C THR A 330 -11.03 -12.04 -8.11
N ILE A 331 -10.84 -11.46 -9.30
CA ILE A 331 -9.90 -10.38 -9.59
C ILE A 331 -10.22 -9.18 -8.72
N ALA A 332 -11.46 -8.68 -8.73
CA ALA A 332 -11.86 -7.54 -7.92
C ALA A 332 -11.59 -7.77 -6.42
N ARG A 333 -11.84 -8.99 -5.92
CA ARG A 333 -11.49 -9.38 -4.54
C ARG A 333 -9.98 -9.39 -4.31
N GLN A 334 -9.19 -10.02 -5.19
CA GLN A 334 -7.74 -10.14 -5.04
C GLN A 334 -7.03 -8.78 -5.12
N LEU A 335 -7.51 -7.85 -5.96
CA LEU A 335 -7.00 -6.47 -6.01
C LEU A 335 -7.14 -5.76 -4.66
N ARG A 336 -8.28 -5.95 -3.99
CA ARG A 336 -8.54 -5.41 -2.65
C ARG A 336 -7.72 -6.13 -1.56
N LEU A 337 -7.77 -7.46 -1.54
CA LEU A 337 -7.10 -8.30 -0.54
C LEU A 337 -5.58 -8.11 -0.55
N ARG A 338 -4.98 -8.10 -1.74
CA ARG A 338 -3.54 -7.88 -1.94
C ARG A 338 -3.15 -6.40 -1.96
N ASN A 339 -4.13 -5.50 -1.98
CA ASN A 339 -3.94 -4.07 -2.19
C ASN A 339 -3.04 -3.75 -3.40
N LEU A 340 -3.38 -4.32 -4.56
CA LEU A 340 -2.66 -4.08 -5.81
C LEU A 340 -3.07 -2.74 -6.41
N GLY A 341 -2.13 -1.99 -6.98
CA GLY A 341 -2.41 -0.66 -7.53
C GLY A 341 -1.37 -0.23 -8.56
N GLY A 342 -1.73 0.77 -9.36
CA GLY A 342 -1.02 1.15 -10.57
C GLY A 342 -1.78 0.64 -11.80
N ILE A 343 -1.03 0.35 -12.86
CA ILE A 343 -1.56 -0.25 -14.10
C ILE A 343 -1.75 -1.74 -13.87
N ILE A 344 -2.93 -2.23 -14.20
CA ILE A 344 -3.29 -3.65 -14.14
C ILE A 344 -3.82 -4.06 -15.52
N ILE A 345 -3.30 -5.16 -16.04
CA ILE A 345 -3.72 -5.76 -17.31
C ILE A 345 -4.33 -7.11 -16.98
N ILE A 346 -5.54 -7.36 -17.49
CA ILE A 346 -6.26 -8.61 -17.31
C ILE A 346 -6.39 -9.29 -18.67
N ASP A 347 -5.87 -10.49 -18.76
CA ASP A 347 -5.99 -11.40 -19.90
C ASP A 347 -7.11 -12.40 -19.62
N PHE A 348 -8.32 -12.07 -20.06
CA PHE A 348 -9.45 -12.99 -19.99
C PHE A 348 -9.34 -14.02 -21.11
N ILE A 349 -9.91 -15.20 -20.90
CA ILE A 349 -9.97 -16.22 -21.95
C ILE A 349 -10.76 -15.66 -23.14
N ASP A 350 -10.25 -15.85 -24.36
CA ASP A 350 -10.85 -15.33 -25.59
C ASP A 350 -12.33 -15.69 -25.73
N MET A 351 -13.13 -14.70 -26.12
CA MET A 351 -14.57 -14.83 -26.35
C MET A 351 -14.92 -14.26 -27.73
N GLU A 352 -15.49 -15.10 -28.61
CA GLU A 352 -15.94 -14.67 -29.94
C GLU A 352 -17.19 -13.77 -29.87
N ASN A 353 -18.10 -14.07 -28.93
CA ASN A 353 -19.34 -13.31 -28.77
C ASN A 353 -19.09 -11.96 -28.08
N ALA A 354 -19.43 -10.87 -28.76
CA ALA A 354 -19.34 -9.51 -28.22
C ALA A 354 -20.21 -9.31 -26.96
N GLU A 355 -21.40 -9.93 -26.90
CA GLU A 355 -22.27 -9.85 -25.73
C GLU A 355 -21.63 -10.48 -24.50
N HIS A 356 -20.88 -11.58 -24.67
CA HIS A 356 -20.14 -12.20 -23.58
C HIS A 356 -19.03 -11.28 -23.06
N ARG A 357 -18.28 -10.62 -23.96
CA ARG A 357 -17.26 -9.63 -23.58
C ARG A 357 -17.86 -8.48 -22.80
N ASP A 358 -18.96 -7.91 -23.29
CA ASP A 358 -19.62 -6.78 -22.63
C ASP A 358 -20.19 -7.18 -21.26
N ALA A 359 -20.74 -8.38 -21.13
CA ALA A 359 -21.22 -8.91 -19.87
C ALA A 359 -20.10 -9.13 -18.84
N VAL A 360 -18.95 -9.70 -19.26
CA VAL A 360 -17.77 -9.84 -18.39
C VAL A 360 -17.24 -8.48 -17.93
N LEU A 361 -17.14 -7.51 -18.84
CA LEU A 361 -16.70 -6.16 -18.51
C LEU A 361 -17.66 -5.46 -17.55
N SER A 362 -18.96 -5.62 -17.75
CA SER A 362 -20.00 -5.09 -16.86
C SER A 362 -19.91 -5.70 -15.47
N GLU A 363 -19.73 -7.02 -15.37
CA GLU A 363 -19.60 -7.69 -14.08
C GLU A 363 -18.29 -7.31 -13.37
N LEU A 364 -17.19 -7.13 -14.11
CA LEU A 364 -15.94 -6.61 -13.55
C LEU A 364 -16.13 -5.21 -12.97
N LYS A 365 -16.74 -4.28 -13.71
CA LYS A 365 -17.05 -2.91 -13.23
C LYS A 365 -17.94 -2.93 -11.98
N LYS A 366 -18.95 -3.79 -11.97
CA LYS A 366 -19.86 -3.98 -10.82
C LYS A 366 -19.15 -4.60 -9.62
N ALA A 367 -18.21 -5.52 -9.81
CA ALA A 367 -17.41 -6.09 -8.73
C ALA A 367 -16.40 -5.08 -8.15
N LEU A 368 -15.89 -4.19 -9.00
CA LEU A 368 -14.95 -3.11 -8.64
C LEU A 368 -15.64 -1.89 -8.01
N SER A 369 -16.94 -1.68 -8.20
CA SER A 369 -17.65 -0.56 -7.56
C SER A 369 -17.65 -0.62 -6.03
N ARG A 370 -17.43 -1.82 -5.47
CA ARG A 370 -17.24 -2.04 -4.03
C ARG A 370 -15.85 -1.63 -3.53
N ASP A 371 -14.92 -1.31 -4.43
CA ASP A 371 -13.59 -0.84 -4.07
C ASP A 371 -13.62 0.63 -3.65
N ARG A 372 -13.06 0.92 -2.48
CA ARG A 372 -13.01 2.27 -1.91
C ARG A 372 -11.97 3.15 -2.61
N THR A 373 -11.00 2.53 -3.28
CA THR A 373 -9.98 3.22 -4.09
C THR A 373 -10.53 3.64 -5.45
N ARG A 374 -9.96 4.69 -6.04
CA ARG A 374 -10.37 5.11 -7.39
C ARG A 374 -9.87 4.09 -8.40
N VAL A 375 -10.78 3.58 -9.20
CA VAL A 375 -10.52 2.61 -10.27
C VAL A 375 -11.04 3.17 -11.60
N THR A 376 -10.26 3.01 -12.66
CA THR A 376 -10.68 3.29 -14.03
C THR A 376 -10.49 2.02 -14.86
N VAL A 377 -11.50 1.60 -15.59
CA VAL A 377 -11.49 0.36 -16.39
C VAL A 377 -11.79 0.71 -17.85
N ASN A 378 -10.87 0.36 -18.75
CA ASN A 378 -11.05 0.51 -20.19
C ASN A 378 -11.88 -0.66 -20.75
N THR A 379 -12.27 -0.56 -22.03
CA THR A 379 -12.88 -1.69 -22.76
C THR A 379 -11.81 -2.73 -23.13
N PHE A 380 -12.24 -3.86 -23.67
CA PHE A 380 -11.33 -4.81 -24.31
C PHE A 380 -10.50 -4.11 -25.40
N SER A 381 -9.19 -4.34 -25.38
CA SER A 381 -8.27 -3.88 -26.42
C SER A 381 -8.39 -4.75 -27.68
N GLN A 382 -7.72 -4.35 -28.76
CA GLN A 382 -7.63 -5.15 -29.98
C GLN A 382 -6.93 -6.50 -29.76
N LEU A 383 -6.16 -6.64 -28.68
CA LEU A 383 -5.45 -7.86 -28.30
C LEU A 383 -6.27 -8.73 -27.33
N GLY A 384 -7.53 -8.38 -27.02
CA GLY A 384 -8.35 -9.14 -26.07
C GLY A 384 -8.09 -8.82 -24.58
N LEU A 385 -7.21 -7.86 -24.29
CA LEU A 385 -6.84 -7.50 -22.92
C LEU A 385 -7.75 -6.42 -22.34
N VAL A 386 -8.00 -6.45 -21.03
CA VAL A 386 -8.65 -5.37 -20.29
C VAL A 386 -7.62 -4.60 -19.49
N GLU A 387 -7.47 -3.31 -19.81
CA GLU A 387 -6.58 -2.39 -19.11
C GLU A 387 -7.34 -1.63 -18.04
N MET A 388 -6.76 -1.54 -16.84
CA MET A 388 -7.33 -0.74 -15.78
C MET A 388 -6.26 -0.06 -14.94
N THR A 389 -6.65 1.00 -14.25
CA THR A 389 -5.81 1.67 -13.24
C THR A 389 -6.51 1.66 -11.90
N ARG A 390 -5.75 1.36 -10.84
CA ARG A 390 -6.21 1.43 -9.45
C ARG A 390 -5.27 2.32 -8.65
N LYS A 391 -5.79 3.36 -8.00
CA LYS A 391 -4.95 4.32 -7.25
C LYS A 391 -4.15 3.60 -6.15
N ARG A 392 -2.83 3.80 -6.11
CA ARG A 392 -1.97 3.34 -5.01
C ARG A 392 -2.24 4.19 -3.76
N THR A 393 -2.74 3.57 -2.70
CA THR A 393 -2.99 4.23 -1.41
C THR A 393 -1.97 3.85 -0.34
N ARG A 394 -1.49 2.60 -0.37
CA ARG A 394 -0.49 2.02 0.53
C ARG A 394 0.26 0.89 -0.19
N GLU A 395 1.29 0.37 0.45
CA GLU A 395 2.07 -0.79 -0.04
C GLU A 395 1.18 -2.03 -0.20
N SER A 396 1.51 -2.90 -1.16
CA SER A 396 0.77 -4.15 -1.39
C SER A 396 1.08 -5.16 -0.28
N LEU A 397 0.21 -6.15 -0.11
CA LEU A 397 0.35 -7.17 0.94
C LEU A 397 1.72 -7.88 0.87
N ALA A 398 2.17 -8.22 -0.33
CA ALA A 398 3.47 -8.85 -0.54
C ALA A 398 4.64 -7.93 -0.17
N HIS A 399 4.56 -6.62 -0.41
CA HIS A 399 5.62 -5.69 0.00
C HIS A 399 5.70 -5.54 1.53
N VAL A 400 4.57 -5.65 2.22
CA VAL A 400 4.54 -5.59 3.69
C VAL A 400 5.05 -6.89 4.32
N LEU A 401 4.72 -8.04 3.74
CA LEU A 401 4.97 -9.35 4.35
C LEU A 401 6.22 -10.08 3.81
N CYS A 402 6.71 -9.75 2.62
CA CYS A 402 7.81 -10.45 1.96
C CYS A 402 8.96 -9.50 1.62
N GLU A 403 10.14 -10.08 1.43
CA GLU A 403 11.32 -9.41 0.88
C GLU A 403 11.73 -10.05 -0.46
N PRO A 404 12.48 -9.34 -1.33
CA PRO A 404 13.01 -9.94 -2.55
C PRO A 404 13.85 -11.18 -2.25
N CYS A 405 13.68 -12.24 -3.03
CA CYS A 405 14.45 -13.47 -2.85
C CYS A 405 15.95 -13.16 -2.95
N PRO A 406 16.78 -13.50 -1.94
CA PRO A 406 18.21 -13.16 -1.96
C PRO A 406 18.98 -13.90 -3.06
N THR A 407 18.45 -15.05 -3.52
CA THR A 407 19.07 -15.86 -4.57
C THR A 407 18.77 -15.33 -5.96
N CYS A 408 17.50 -15.21 -6.32
CA CYS A 408 17.11 -14.82 -7.69
C CYS A 408 16.86 -13.31 -7.83
N GLN A 409 16.80 -12.56 -6.73
CA GLN A 409 16.52 -11.12 -6.69
C GLN A 409 15.25 -10.74 -7.47
N GLY A 410 14.23 -11.60 -7.40
CA GLY A 410 12.96 -11.41 -8.10
C GLY A 410 12.90 -11.97 -9.52
N LYS A 411 13.99 -12.55 -10.06
CA LYS A 411 13.98 -13.20 -11.39
C LYS A 411 13.01 -14.39 -11.48
N GLY A 412 12.71 -15.04 -10.36
CA GLY A 412 11.88 -16.26 -10.31
C GLY A 412 12.57 -17.52 -10.84
N GLN A 413 13.83 -17.41 -11.26
CA GLN A 413 14.64 -18.50 -11.81
C GLN A 413 16.13 -18.25 -11.51
N VAL A 414 16.91 -19.33 -11.54
CA VAL A 414 18.38 -19.31 -11.38
C VAL A 414 19.01 -20.08 -12.54
N LYS A 415 20.22 -19.69 -12.96
CA LYS A 415 21.07 -20.43 -13.90
C LYS A 415 21.26 -21.85 -13.39
N THR A 416 21.22 -22.83 -14.29
CA THR A 416 21.49 -24.23 -13.93
C THR A 416 22.95 -24.41 -13.46
N PRO A 417 23.27 -25.44 -12.66
CA PRO A 417 24.65 -25.67 -12.21
C PRO A 417 25.61 -25.79 -13.39
N ARG A 418 25.19 -26.45 -14.48
CA ARG A 418 25.95 -26.60 -15.71
C ARG A 418 26.27 -25.26 -16.39
N THR A 419 25.30 -24.35 -16.46
CA THR A 419 25.54 -22.99 -16.97
C THR A 419 26.60 -22.28 -16.11
N VAL A 420 26.55 -22.45 -14.80
CA VAL A 420 27.53 -21.85 -13.87
C VAL A 420 28.92 -22.47 -14.05
N CYS A 421 29.04 -23.80 -14.20
CA CYS A 421 30.31 -24.44 -14.55
C CYS A 421 30.92 -23.83 -15.82
N TYR A 422 30.12 -23.61 -16.86
CA TYR A 422 30.62 -23.02 -18.10
C TYR A 422 30.94 -21.53 -17.99
N ASP A 423 30.30 -20.79 -17.09
CA ASP A 423 30.71 -19.43 -16.74
C ASP A 423 32.09 -19.44 -16.07
N ILE A 424 32.30 -20.33 -15.09
CA ILE A 424 33.57 -20.51 -14.37
C ILE A 424 34.70 -20.87 -15.35
N LEU A 425 34.52 -21.86 -16.23
CA LEU A 425 35.54 -22.25 -17.20
C LEU A 425 35.94 -21.09 -18.12
N ARG A 426 34.95 -20.31 -18.60
CA ARG A 426 35.20 -19.11 -19.42
C ARG A 426 35.95 -18.04 -18.63
N GLU A 427 35.64 -17.89 -17.35
CA GLU A 427 36.31 -16.91 -16.49
C GLU A 427 37.76 -17.28 -16.20
N ILE A 428 38.03 -18.53 -15.80
CA ILE A 428 39.40 -19.03 -15.61
C ILE A 428 40.24 -18.79 -16.88
N LEU A 429 39.68 -19.05 -18.06
CA LEU A 429 40.37 -18.82 -19.33
C LEU A 429 40.67 -17.33 -19.60
N ARG A 430 39.78 -16.41 -19.19
CA ARG A 430 40.01 -14.96 -19.29
C ARG A 430 41.11 -14.54 -18.31
N GLU A 431 40.97 -14.95 -17.06
CA GLU A 431 41.90 -14.64 -15.97
C GLU A 431 43.30 -15.22 -16.24
N SER A 432 43.43 -16.41 -16.82
CA SER A 432 44.73 -17.02 -17.16
C SER A 432 45.48 -16.31 -18.28
N ARG A 433 44.76 -15.58 -19.14
CA ARG A 433 45.36 -14.77 -20.20
C ARG A 433 45.74 -13.37 -19.70
N GLN A 434 44.92 -12.82 -18.80
CA GLN A 434 45.14 -11.49 -18.25
C GLN A 434 46.19 -11.49 -17.13
N PHE A 435 46.13 -12.51 -16.28
CA PHE A 435 47.02 -12.73 -15.14
C PHE A 435 47.73 -14.06 -15.33
N ASN A 436 48.96 -14.19 -14.83
CA ASN A 436 49.73 -15.44 -14.90
C ASN A 436 49.89 -16.05 -13.51
N PRO A 437 48.78 -16.44 -12.83
CA PRO A 437 48.86 -17.06 -11.51
C PRO A 437 49.56 -18.41 -11.59
N ARG A 438 50.01 -18.92 -10.45
CA ARG A 438 50.56 -20.28 -10.36
C ARG A 438 49.45 -21.32 -10.37
N GLU A 439 48.33 -21.02 -9.71
CA GLU A 439 47.18 -21.91 -9.64
C GLU A 439 45.88 -21.13 -9.46
N PHE A 440 44.76 -21.80 -9.73
CA PHE A 440 43.42 -21.27 -9.50
C PHE A 440 42.72 -22.08 -8.41
N ARG A 441 41.86 -21.43 -7.63
CA ARG A 441 40.90 -22.10 -6.77
C ARG A 441 39.49 -21.60 -7.05
N VAL A 442 38.62 -22.52 -7.43
CA VAL A 442 37.19 -22.28 -7.61
C VAL A 442 36.49 -22.59 -6.29
N ILE A 443 35.86 -21.59 -5.71
CA ILE A 443 35.01 -21.71 -4.53
C ILE A 443 33.57 -21.57 -5.00
N GLY A 444 32.72 -22.56 -4.76
CA GLY A 444 31.35 -22.53 -5.27
C GLY A 444 30.37 -23.38 -4.47
N ALA A 445 29.09 -23.30 -4.83
CA ALA A 445 28.05 -24.12 -4.24
C ALA A 445 28.28 -25.62 -4.51
N GLN A 446 27.88 -26.48 -3.57
CA GLN A 446 28.06 -27.94 -3.63
C GLN A 446 27.64 -28.53 -5.00
N GLN A 447 26.45 -28.17 -5.50
CA GLN A 447 25.92 -28.71 -6.76
C GLN A 447 26.78 -28.37 -7.98
N VAL A 448 27.48 -27.24 -7.97
CA VAL A 448 28.38 -26.81 -9.06
C VAL A 448 29.70 -27.57 -8.97
N ILE A 449 30.24 -27.71 -7.75
CA ILE A 449 31.49 -28.43 -7.51
C ILE A 449 31.34 -29.93 -7.80
N ASP A 450 30.24 -30.55 -7.36
CA ASP A 450 29.95 -31.95 -7.65
C ASP A 450 29.86 -32.20 -9.15
N LEU A 451 29.24 -31.28 -9.90
CA LEU A 451 29.16 -31.38 -11.34
C LEU A 451 30.55 -31.30 -11.99
N PHE A 452 31.45 -30.45 -11.48
CA PHE A 452 32.84 -30.42 -11.94
C PHE A 452 33.64 -31.68 -11.58
N LEU A 453 33.32 -32.34 -10.46
CA LEU A 453 33.99 -33.57 -10.03
C LEU A 453 33.50 -34.80 -10.80
N ASP A 454 32.30 -34.74 -11.38
CA ASP A 454 31.67 -35.85 -12.10
C ASP A 454 31.46 -35.50 -13.60
N GLU A 455 30.25 -35.07 -13.98
CA GLU A 455 29.83 -34.89 -15.38
C GLU A 455 30.69 -33.92 -16.19
N GLU A 456 31.20 -32.85 -15.58
CA GLU A 456 31.98 -31.79 -16.22
C GLU A 456 33.50 -31.91 -15.95
N SER A 457 33.95 -33.03 -15.37
CA SER A 457 35.35 -33.30 -15.04
C SER A 457 36.26 -33.28 -16.27
N GLN A 458 35.82 -33.84 -17.39
CA GLN A 458 36.60 -33.85 -18.63
C GLN A 458 36.78 -32.44 -19.20
N HIS A 459 35.76 -31.58 -19.13
CA HIS A 459 35.86 -30.19 -19.58
C HIS A 459 36.83 -29.38 -18.72
N LEU A 460 36.81 -29.61 -17.39
CA LEU A 460 37.77 -28.98 -16.48
C LEU A 460 39.21 -29.45 -16.76
N ALA A 461 39.42 -30.75 -16.97
CA ALA A 461 40.73 -31.31 -17.30
C ALA A 461 41.30 -30.73 -18.61
N MET A 462 40.48 -30.65 -19.65
CA MET A 462 40.87 -30.02 -20.93
C MET A 462 41.28 -28.55 -20.75
N LEU A 463 40.57 -27.81 -19.88
CA LEU A 463 40.94 -26.43 -19.58
C LEU A 463 42.27 -26.36 -18.82
N ILE A 464 42.47 -27.19 -17.79
CA ILE A 464 43.71 -27.28 -17.00
C ILE A 464 44.91 -27.53 -17.92
N ASP A 465 44.79 -28.50 -18.83
CA ASP A 465 45.83 -28.82 -19.80
C ASP A 465 46.09 -27.66 -20.77
N PHE A 466 45.04 -26.98 -21.22
CA PHE A 466 45.16 -25.85 -22.14
C PHE A 466 45.85 -24.63 -21.50
N ILE A 467 45.52 -24.30 -20.24
CA ILE A 467 46.12 -23.16 -19.53
C ILE A 467 47.45 -23.51 -18.88
N GLY A 468 47.74 -24.80 -18.68
CA GLY A 468 48.97 -25.29 -18.04
C GLY A 468 49.08 -24.93 -16.55
N LYS A 469 47.95 -24.76 -15.86
CA LYS A 469 47.86 -24.36 -14.45
C LYS A 469 46.87 -25.24 -13.71
N PRO A 470 47.18 -25.71 -12.49
CA PRO A 470 46.23 -26.51 -11.72
C PRO A 470 45.04 -25.66 -11.26
N VAL A 471 43.88 -26.30 -11.20
CA VAL A 471 42.63 -25.73 -10.67
C VAL A 471 42.18 -26.60 -9.51
N SER A 472 42.06 -26.02 -8.32
CA SER A 472 41.48 -26.68 -7.14
C SER A 472 40.01 -26.29 -6.97
N LEU A 473 39.20 -27.22 -6.47
CA LEU A 473 37.78 -27.02 -6.24
C LEU A 473 37.50 -27.04 -4.74
N GLN A 474 36.73 -26.07 -4.24
CA GLN A 474 36.32 -25.96 -2.85
C GLN A 474 34.82 -25.68 -2.77
N VAL A 475 34.12 -26.45 -1.94
CA VAL A 475 32.71 -26.17 -1.63
C VAL A 475 32.64 -25.10 -0.55
N GLU A 476 31.74 -24.14 -0.74
CA GLU A 476 31.29 -23.22 0.30
C GLU A 476 29.78 -23.33 0.47
N SER A 477 29.32 -23.73 1.66
CA SER A 477 27.91 -24.04 1.92
C SER A 477 26.99 -22.82 1.92
N ASN A 478 27.56 -21.63 2.12
CA ASN A 478 26.80 -20.38 2.22
C ASN A 478 26.57 -19.72 0.85
N LEU A 479 27.18 -20.23 -0.22
CA LEU A 479 26.98 -19.71 -1.57
C LEU A 479 25.73 -20.32 -2.21
N SER A 480 24.92 -19.46 -2.82
CA SER A 480 23.85 -19.91 -3.71
C SER A 480 24.42 -20.44 -5.03
N GLN A 481 23.62 -21.20 -5.78
CA GLN A 481 24.06 -21.87 -7.01
C GLN A 481 24.72 -20.94 -8.05
N GLU A 482 24.26 -19.68 -8.16
CA GLU A 482 24.83 -18.72 -9.11
C GLU A 482 26.11 -18.03 -8.60
N GLN A 483 26.47 -18.20 -7.33
CA GLN A 483 27.61 -17.56 -6.69
C GLN A 483 28.82 -18.49 -6.68
N TYR A 484 29.96 -17.95 -7.11
CA TYR A 484 31.26 -18.59 -7.03
C TYR A 484 32.33 -17.50 -6.97
N ASP A 485 33.49 -17.86 -6.45
CA ASP A 485 34.70 -17.04 -6.47
C ASP A 485 35.84 -17.83 -7.13
N ILE A 486 36.69 -17.12 -7.88
CA ILE A 486 37.91 -17.67 -8.45
C ILE A 486 39.09 -16.95 -7.80
N VAL A 487 39.83 -17.66 -6.96
CA VAL A 487 41.02 -17.14 -6.29
C VAL A 487 42.25 -17.44 -7.14
N LEU A 488 42.98 -16.38 -7.49
CA LEU A 488 44.28 -16.42 -8.18
C LEU A 488 45.39 -16.54 -7.13
N MET A 489 46.24 -17.59 -7.20
CA MET A 489 47.34 -17.81 -6.24
C MET A 489 48.73 -17.79 -6.89
#